data_AF-A0A3D2VRZ7-F1
#
_entry.id   AF-A0A3D2VRZ7-F1
#
_cell.length_a   1.000
_cell.length_b   1.000
_cell.length_c   1.000
_cell.angle_alpha   90.00
_cell.angle_beta   90.00
_cell.angle_gamma   90.00
#
_symmetry.space_group_name_H-M   'P 1'
#
loop_
_entity.id
_entity.type
_entity.pdbx_description
1 polymer ?
#
loop_
_entity_poly.entity_id
_entity_poly.type
_entity_poly.pdbx_seq_one_letter_code
_entity_poly.pdbx_strand_id
1 'polypeptide(L)'
;MSLTHLSASQGLYDPRNEHDACGIGFVVDIKNRKSHQPIRQGLEILANLSHRGAVGADPLAGDGAGILLQLPDGFLRAECAELGIGLPASGDYAVGMIFLPRDGLVRARCEAALEQTVAAEGQVFLGWRDVPTDNSCLGRSVRPSEPVIRQAFVRRGPGCPDTAAFERKLFVIRKQTHHAIWDRELLSRQPFYIASFSSRTLVYKGMILARNLGVYYPDLRDGRLESALALVHQRFSTNTFPSWALAHPFRYLCHNGEINTLRGNVNWMRAREKGIASPVLGEDLEKVWPLIYDGQSDSASFDNALELLVMGGYSLAHAMM
;
A
#
# COMPACT_ATOMS: atom_id res chain seq x y z
N MET A 1 -22.47 -8.83 -20.67
CA MET A 1 -23.52 -8.91 -19.63
C MET A 1 -23.23 -7.85 -18.60
N SER A 2 -24.24 -7.02 -18.32
CA SER A 2 -24.17 -5.78 -17.54
C SER A 2 -23.99 -6.04 -16.05
N LEU A 3 -22.93 -5.49 -15.42
CA LEU A 3 -22.78 -5.44 -13.96
C LEU A 3 -22.08 -4.15 -13.53
N THR A 4 -22.77 -3.01 -13.69
CA THR A 4 -22.54 -1.84 -12.83
C THR A 4 -23.28 -2.08 -11.52
N HIS A 5 -22.57 -2.54 -10.48
CA HIS A 5 -23.09 -2.58 -9.12
C HIS A 5 -22.93 -1.21 -8.44
N LEU A 6 -23.65 -0.22 -8.94
CA LEU A 6 -24.08 0.90 -8.10
C LEU A 6 -25.44 0.50 -7.54
N SER A 7 -25.66 0.69 -6.23
CA SER A 7 -26.99 0.51 -5.64
C SER A 7 -28.00 1.34 -6.42
N ALA A 8 -29.05 0.73 -6.95
CA ALA A 8 -30.10 1.44 -7.67
C ALA A 8 -30.72 2.51 -6.75
N SER A 9 -31.09 3.66 -7.32
CA SER A 9 -31.80 4.72 -6.57
C SER A 9 -33.02 4.12 -5.86
N GLN A 10 -33.07 4.23 -4.54
CA GLN A 10 -34.18 3.74 -3.72
C GLN A 10 -34.76 4.90 -2.90
N GLY A 11 -36.00 5.29 -3.19
CA GLY A 11 -36.65 6.41 -2.51
C GLY A 11 -35.95 7.74 -2.80
N LEU A 12 -35.62 8.51 -1.75
CA LEU A 12 -34.90 9.79 -1.84
C LEU A 12 -33.38 9.63 -2.02
N TYR A 13 -32.85 8.40 -1.99
CA TYR A 13 -31.44 8.13 -2.19
C TYR A 13 -31.07 8.24 -3.68
N ASP A 14 -30.21 9.21 -3.99
CA ASP A 14 -29.56 9.38 -5.28
C ASP A 14 -28.05 9.24 -5.09
N PRO A 15 -27.39 8.21 -5.66
CA PRO A 15 -25.95 8.01 -5.57
C PRO A 15 -25.12 9.24 -5.98
N ARG A 16 -25.70 10.17 -6.77
CA ARG A 16 -25.03 11.40 -7.22
C ARG A 16 -24.87 12.47 -6.13
N ASN A 17 -25.54 12.31 -4.98
CA ASN A 17 -25.54 13.26 -3.88
C ASN A 17 -24.73 12.79 -2.66
N GLU A 18 -24.00 11.68 -2.74
CA GLU A 18 -23.08 11.27 -1.68
C GLU A 18 -21.81 12.14 -1.70
N HIS A 19 -21.37 12.54 -0.52
CA HIS A 19 -20.17 13.34 -0.32
C HIS A 19 -19.18 12.57 0.54
N ASP A 20 -17.98 12.34 0.00
CA ASP A 20 -16.87 11.75 0.76
C ASP A 20 -16.36 12.72 1.82
N ALA A 21 -16.30 12.26 3.07
CA ALA A 21 -15.71 12.99 4.18
C ALA A 21 -14.43 12.30 4.68
N CYS A 22 -13.49 11.95 3.80
CA CYS A 22 -12.21 11.40 4.26
C CYS A 22 -11.41 12.45 5.07
N GLY A 23 -10.47 11.97 5.88
CA GLY A 23 -9.53 12.81 6.64
C GLY A 23 -8.10 12.52 6.21
N ILE A 24 -7.32 13.56 5.92
CA ILE A 24 -5.89 13.47 5.60
C ILE A 24 -5.12 14.44 6.48
N GLY A 25 -3.93 14.04 6.90
CA GLY A 25 -2.97 14.95 7.51
C GLY A 25 -1.55 14.43 7.35
N PHE A 26 -0.58 15.31 7.50
CA PHE A 26 0.82 14.90 7.56
C PHE A 26 1.60 15.76 8.54
N VAL A 27 2.68 15.17 9.05
CA VAL A 27 3.68 15.82 9.88
C VAL A 27 5.03 15.60 9.25
N VAL A 28 5.82 16.66 9.11
CA VAL A 28 7.16 16.60 8.55
C VAL A 28 8.14 17.43 9.37
N ASP A 29 9.31 16.86 9.67
CA ASP A 29 10.47 17.64 10.10
C ASP A 29 11.22 18.12 8.85
N ILE A 30 11.17 19.42 8.59
CA ILE A 30 11.77 20.03 7.39
C ILE A 30 13.30 19.89 7.31
N LYS A 31 13.97 19.56 8.42
CA LYS A 31 15.41 19.28 8.48
C LYS A 31 15.70 17.78 8.36
N ASN A 32 14.69 16.96 8.08
CA ASN A 32 14.77 15.51 7.93
C ASN A 32 15.33 14.80 9.18
N ARG A 33 15.11 15.36 10.37
CA ARG A 33 15.52 14.73 11.63
C ARG A 33 14.51 13.64 11.98
N LYS A 34 14.95 12.38 11.94
CA LYS A 34 14.12 11.24 12.29
C LYS A 34 13.96 11.14 13.81
N SER A 35 12.74 10.88 14.25
CA SER A 35 12.42 10.56 15.64
C SER A 35 11.06 9.85 15.70
N HIS A 36 10.66 9.38 16.87
CA HIS A 36 9.31 8.83 17.06
C HIS A 36 8.21 9.92 17.10
N GLN A 37 8.58 11.21 17.24
CA GLN A 37 7.61 12.29 17.42
C GLN A 37 6.64 12.48 16.25
N PRO A 38 7.07 12.52 14.96
CA PRO A 38 6.13 12.64 13.85
C PRO A 38 5.13 11.48 13.78
N ILE A 39 5.55 10.26 14.16
CA ILE A 39 4.69 9.08 14.19
C ILE A 39 3.59 9.26 15.25
N ARG A 40 3.98 9.64 16.47
CA ARG A 40 3.03 9.93 17.55
C ARG A 40 2.02 11.02 17.17
N GLN A 41 2.49 12.10 16.54
CA GLN A 41 1.64 13.19 16.07
C GLN A 41 0.73 12.75 14.91
N GLY A 42 1.19 11.90 14.00
CA GLY A 42 0.36 11.29 12.96
C GLY A 42 -0.76 10.43 13.53
N LEU A 43 -0.47 9.59 14.53
CA LEU A 43 -1.48 8.81 15.24
C LEU A 43 -2.49 9.69 15.99
N GLU A 44 -2.04 10.82 16.56
CA GLU A 44 -2.90 11.81 17.19
C GLU A 44 -3.84 12.50 16.19
N ILE A 45 -3.34 12.82 14.99
CA ILE A 45 -4.20 13.30 13.88
C ILE A 45 -5.28 12.27 13.56
N LEU A 46 -4.91 10.99 13.39
CA LEU A 46 -5.88 9.92 13.14
C LEU A 46 -6.93 9.78 14.23
N ALA A 47 -6.53 9.87 15.50
CA ALA A 47 -7.48 9.84 16.62
C ALA A 47 -8.49 10.99 16.52
N ASN A 48 -8.03 12.20 16.16
CA ASN A 48 -8.85 13.39 16.03
C ASN A 48 -9.73 13.41 14.76
N LEU A 49 -9.39 12.63 13.73
CA LEU A 49 -10.20 12.47 12.52
C LEU A 49 -11.36 11.47 12.68
N SER A 50 -11.49 10.81 13.84
CA SER A 50 -12.51 9.77 14.09
C SER A 50 -13.95 10.21 13.76
N HIS A 51 -14.27 11.49 13.94
CA HIS A 51 -15.59 12.08 13.62
C HIS A 51 -15.92 12.13 12.12
N ARG A 52 -14.92 11.89 11.26
CA ARG A 52 -15.03 11.86 9.79
C ARG A 52 -15.05 10.45 9.22
N GLY A 53 -15.05 9.42 10.07
CA GLY A 53 -15.17 8.03 9.64
C GLY A 53 -16.61 7.57 9.57
N ALA A 54 -16.88 6.62 8.66
CA ALA A 54 -18.11 5.84 8.73
C ALA A 54 -18.01 4.89 9.92
N VAL A 55 -19.08 4.83 10.70
CA VAL A 55 -19.29 3.76 11.69
C VAL A 55 -20.60 3.08 11.29
N GLY A 56 -20.51 1.81 10.93
CA GLY A 56 -21.66 1.01 10.52
C GLY A 56 -22.38 0.33 11.69
N ALA A 57 -23.16 -0.70 11.39
CA ALA A 57 -23.84 -1.52 12.41
C ALA A 57 -22.87 -2.24 13.37
N ASP A 58 -21.64 -2.51 12.92
CA ASP A 58 -20.54 -2.90 13.80
C ASP A 58 -19.76 -1.64 14.20
N PRO A 59 -19.82 -1.20 15.47
CA PRO A 59 -19.22 0.05 15.91
C PRO A 59 -17.68 0.02 15.90
N LEU A 60 -17.08 -1.16 15.74
CA LEU A 60 -15.64 -1.37 15.63
C LEU A 60 -15.19 -1.60 14.19
N ALA A 61 -16.11 -1.61 13.22
CA ALA A 61 -15.77 -1.63 11.80
C ALA A 61 -15.47 -0.21 11.32
N GLY A 62 -14.31 -0.05 10.67
CA GLY A 62 -13.92 1.18 10.00
C GLY A 62 -13.56 0.90 8.54
N ASP A 63 -13.85 1.84 7.66
CA ASP A 63 -13.64 1.68 6.21
C ASP A 63 -12.17 1.69 5.78
N GLY A 64 -11.29 2.18 6.68
CA GLY A 64 -9.85 2.07 6.54
C GLY A 64 -9.09 3.23 7.16
N ALA A 65 -7.93 2.93 7.72
CA ALA A 65 -6.97 3.92 8.19
C ALA A 65 -5.55 3.44 7.95
N GLY A 66 -4.62 4.39 7.88
CA GLY A 66 -3.21 4.07 7.72
C GLY A 66 -2.28 5.26 7.90
N ILE A 67 -1.00 4.92 7.93
CA ILE A 67 0.13 5.82 8.06
C ILE A 67 1.26 5.39 7.12
N LEU A 68 1.83 6.35 6.39
CA LEU A 68 3.04 6.21 5.58
C LEU A 68 4.17 6.90 6.31
N LEU A 69 5.29 6.18 6.42
CA LEU A 69 6.51 6.61 7.09
C LEU A 69 7.69 6.54 6.12
N GLN A 70 8.74 7.30 6.39
CA GLN A 70 10.07 6.93 5.91
C GLN A 70 10.50 5.58 6.52
N LEU A 71 11.31 4.83 5.80
CA LEU A 71 11.83 3.54 6.25
C LEU A 71 12.63 3.70 7.57
N PRO A 72 12.20 3.04 8.66
CA PRO A 72 12.80 3.17 10.00
C PRO A 72 13.95 2.17 10.18
N ASP A 73 15.13 2.47 9.61
CA ASP A 73 16.27 1.54 9.56
C ASP A 73 16.70 0.98 10.93
N GLY A 74 16.83 1.84 11.95
CA GLY A 74 17.29 1.42 13.27
C GLY A 74 16.36 0.39 13.92
N PHE A 75 15.04 0.60 13.82
CA PHE A 75 14.03 -0.35 14.28
C PHE A 75 14.11 -1.67 13.52
N LEU A 76 14.05 -1.61 12.18
CA LEU A 76 14.03 -2.83 11.35
C LEU A 76 15.30 -3.65 11.51
N ARG A 77 16.46 -3.01 11.67
CA ARG A 77 17.74 -3.69 11.91
C ARG A 77 17.75 -4.44 13.25
N ALA A 78 17.17 -3.87 14.30
CA ALA A 78 17.04 -4.55 15.58
C ALA A 78 16.12 -5.77 15.47
N GLU A 79 14.94 -5.61 14.88
CA GLU A 79 13.95 -6.69 14.70
C GLU A 79 14.48 -7.82 13.79
N CYS A 80 15.17 -7.46 12.70
CA CYS A 80 15.74 -8.44 11.77
C CYS A 80 16.92 -9.20 12.38
N ALA A 81 17.71 -8.58 13.27
CA ALA A 81 18.82 -9.26 13.93
C ALA A 81 18.34 -10.44 14.80
N GLU A 82 17.21 -10.29 15.48
CA GLU A 82 16.57 -11.37 16.27
C GLU A 82 16.11 -12.54 15.39
N LEU A 83 15.81 -12.27 14.12
CA LEU A 83 15.40 -13.26 13.12
C LEU A 83 16.57 -13.84 12.31
N GLY A 84 17.81 -13.42 12.57
CA GLY A 84 18.98 -13.81 11.79
C GLY A 84 19.03 -13.20 10.39
N ILE A 85 18.27 -12.14 10.13
CA ILE A 85 18.23 -11.43 8.83
C ILE A 85 19.24 -10.28 8.86
N GLY A 86 20.35 -10.43 8.13
CA GLY A 86 21.37 -9.39 8.00
C GLY A 86 20.95 -8.30 7.00
N LEU A 87 20.62 -7.10 7.49
CA LEU A 87 20.27 -5.97 6.62
C LEU A 87 21.50 -5.21 6.10
N PRO A 88 21.60 -4.97 4.79
CA PRO A 88 22.55 -4.02 4.18
C PRO A 88 22.42 -2.58 4.72
N ALA A 89 23.26 -1.68 4.19
CA ALA A 89 23.12 -0.25 4.46
C ALA A 89 21.74 0.28 4.02
N SER A 90 21.23 1.28 4.73
CA SER A 90 19.98 1.96 4.35
C SER A 90 20.06 2.46 2.89
N GLY A 91 19.06 2.14 2.07
CA GLY A 91 19.05 2.43 0.64
C GLY A 91 19.58 1.29 -0.25
N ASP A 92 20.19 0.26 0.35
CA ASP A 92 20.65 -0.98 -0.31
C ASP A 92 19.81 -2.20 0.06
N TYR A 93 18.75 -1.98 0.83
CA TYR A 93 17.68 -2.95 1.05
C TYR A 93 16.32 -2.25 1.03
N ALA A 94 15.29 -3.04 0.83
CA ALA A 94 13.90 -2.62 0.77
C ALA A 94 13.02 -3.54 1.59
N VAL A 95 11.85 -3.02 1.96
CA VAL A 95 10.84 -3.73 2.71
C VAL A 95 9.54 -3.72 1.94
N GLY A 96 8.99 -4.91 1.70
CA GLY A 96 7.63 -5.12 1.22
C GLY A 96 6.69 -5.31 2.41
N MET A 97 5.72 -4.43 2.63
CA MET A 97 4.61 -4.68 3.56
C MET A 97 3.52 -5.44 2.80
N ILE A 98 3.23 -6.68 3.18
CA ILE A 98 2.41 -7.59 2.37
C ILE A 98 1.28 -8.18 3.20
N PHE A 99 0.08 -8.11 2.63
CA PHE A 99 -1.11 -8.80 3.09
C PHE A 99 -1.19 -10.13 2.36
N LEU A 100 -1.18 -11.20 3.12
CA LEU A 100 -1.15 -12.57 2.65
C LEU A 100 -2.43 -13.31 3.04
N PRO A 101 -2.82 -14.33 2.25
CA PRO A 101 -3.88 -15.26 2.61
C PRO A 101 -3.68 -15.90 3.99
N ARG A 102 -4.79 -16.22 4.65
CA ARG A 102 -4.78 -16.91 5.95
C ARG A 102 -4.48 -18.40 5.78
N ASP A 103 -4.95 -18.98 4.69
CA ASP A 103 -4.63 -20.35 4.33
C ASP A 103 -3.12 -20.52 4.15
N GLY A 104 -2.52 -21.45 4.90
CA GLY A 104 -1.07 -21.62 4.94
C GLY A 104 -0.48 -22.09 3.61
N LEU A 105 -1.20 -22.92 2.85
CA LEU A 105 -0.72 -23.43 1.56
C LEU A 105 -0.78 -22.33 0.50
N VAL A 106 -1.87 -21.56 0.46
CA VAL A 106 -2.01 -20.43 -0.47
C VAL A 106 -1.01 -19.32 -0.10
N ARG A 107 -0.79 -19.06 1.19
CA ARG A 107 0.22 -18.12 1.67
C ARG A 107 1.61 -18.50 1.19
N ALA A 108 2.04 -19.75 1.41
CA ALA A 108 3.36 -20.21 0.98
C ALA A 108 3.56 -20.08 -0.55
N ARG A 109 2.51 -20.28 -1.35
CA ARG A 109 2.56 -20.06 -2.81
C ARG A 109 2.74 -18.58 -3.16
N CYS A 110 2.08 -17.67 -2.45
CA CYS A 110 2.24 -16.23 -2.66
C CYS A 110 3.64 -15.75 -2.27
N GLU A 111 4.17 -16.27 -1.15
CA GLU A 111 5.54 -15.99 -0.70
C GLU A 111 6.56 -16.49 -1.72
N ALA A 112 6.43 -17.74 -2.17
CA ALA A 112 7.30 -18.31 -3.20
C ALA A 112 7.23 -17.53 -4.53
N ALA A 113 6.04 -17.06 -4.94
CA ALA A 113 5.91 -16.24 -6.14
C ALA A 113 6.70 -14.93 -6.02
N LEU A 114 6.63 -14.25 -4.86
CA LEU A 114 7.42 -13.04 -4.60
C LEU A 114 8.92 -13.35 -4.64
N GLU A 115 9.37 -14.38 -3.94
CA GLU A 115 10.79 -14.77 -3.88
C GLU A 115 11.35 -15.10 -5.27
N GLN A 116 10.57 -15.81 -6.08
CA GLN A 116 10.91 -16.11 -7.47
C GLN A 116 10.99 -14.85 -8.33
N THR A 117 10.04 -13.93 -8.20
CA THR A 117 10.08 -12.65 -8.94
C THR A 117 11.28 -11.79 -8.53
N VAL A 118 11.58 -11.73 -7.22
CA VAL A 118 12.75 -11.01 -6.68
C VAL A 118 14.04 -11.54 -7.30
N ALA A 119 14.22 -12.87 -7.33
CA ALA A 119 15.37 -13.51 -7.92
C ALA A 119 15.44 -13.30 -9.45
N ALA A 120 14.31 -13.42 -10.16
CA ALA A 120 14.22 -13.22 -11.61
C ALA A 120 14.59 -11.78 -12.02
N GLU A 121 14.29 -10.79 -11.19
CA GLU A 121 14.68 -9.39 -11.38
C GLU A 121 16.07 -9.05 -10.84
N GLY A 122 16.88 -10.07 -10.53
CA GLY A 122 18.29 -9.94 -10.16
C GLY A 122 18.53 -9.36 -8.76
N GLN A 123 17.51 -9.33 -7.90
CA GLN A 123 17.61 -8.87 -6.52
C GLN A 123 17.78 -10.08 -5.58
N VAL A 124 18.10 -9.83 -4.31
CA VAL A 124 18.36 -10.92 -3.34
C VAL A 124 17.36 -10.88 -2.21
N PHE A 125 16.54 -11.91 -2.11
CA PHE A 125 15.63 -12.09 -0.99
C PHE A 125 16.41 -12.41 0.30
N LEU A 126 16.11 -11.70 1.39
CA LEU A 126 16.82 -11.81 2.67
C LEU A 126 16.02 -12.59 3.72
N GLY A 127 14.69 -12.51 3.69
CA GLY A 127 13.85 -13.18 4.66
C GLY A 127 12.51 -12.49 4.89
N TRP A 128 11.70 -13.14 5.73
CA TRP A 128 10.38 -12.66 6.14
C TRP A 128 10.39 -12.30 7.63
N ARG A 129 9.70 -11.22 8.00
CA ARG A 129 9.29 -10.90 9.38
C ARG A 129 7.78 -10.94 9.47
N ASP A 130 7.26 -11.68 10.44
CA ASP A 130 5.87 -11.57 10.83
C ASP A 130 5.65 -10.23 11.55
N VAL A 131 4.70 -9.43 11.07
CA VAL A 131 4.41 -8.13 11.70
C VAL A 131 3.52 -8.38 12.91
N PRO A 132 3.90 -7.95 14.13
CA PRO A 132 3.05 -8.11 15.29
C PRO A 132 1.75 -7.33 15.10
N THR A 133 0.62 -7.97 15.41
CA THR A 133 -0.70 -7.33 15.37
C THR A 133 -1.53 -7.64 16.63
N ASP A 134 -2.40 -6.72 17.01
CA ASP A 134 -3.42 -6.92 18.04
C ASP A 134 -4.82 -6.75 17.43
N ASN A 135 -5.47 -7.88 17.13
CA ASN A 135 -6.78 -7.87 16.51
C ASN A 135 -7.95 -7.73 17.49
N SER A 136 -7.68 -7.52 18.79
CA SER A 136 -8.72 -7.32 19.80
C SER A 136 -9.60 -6.11 19.50
N CYS A 137 -9.04 -5.09 18.85
CA CYS A 137 -9.73 -3.85 18.48
C CYS A 137 -10.55 -3.93 17.17
N LEU A 138 -10.47 -5.05 16.44
CA LEU A 138 -11.22 -5.23 15.19
C LEU A 138 -12.67 -5.63 15.47
N GLY A 139 -13.60 -5.05 14.70
CA GLY A 139 -15.01 -5.46 14.69
C GLY A 139 -15.22 -6.90 14.21
N ARG A 140 -16.31 -7.51 14.65
CA ARG A 140 -16.70 -8.88 14.30
C ARG A 140 -16.87 -9.05 12.79
N SER A 141 -17.35 -8.02 12.09
CA SER A 141 -17.51 -8.03 10.63
C SER A 141 -16.18 -7.96 9.88
N VAL A 142 -15.14 -7.38 10.50
CA VAL A 142 -13.82 -7.15 9.90
C VAL A 142 -12.89 -8.35 10.08
N ARG A 143 -12.85 -8.96 11.28
CA ARG A 143 -11.94 -10.07 11.64
C ARG A 143 -11.88 -11.23 10.63
N PRO A 144 -12.98 -11.67 10.00
CA PRO A 144 -12.90 -12.74 8.99
C PRO A 144 -12.01 -12.39 7.79
N SER A 145 -11.95 -11.10 7.43
CA SER A 145 -11.17 -10.58 6.30
C SER A 145 -9.74 -10.15 6.64
N GLU A 146 -9.35 -10.23 7.92
CA GLU A 146 -8.00 -9.90 8.38
C GLU A 146 -6.94 -10.74 7.65
N PRO A 147 -5.98 -10.12 6.93
CA PRO A 147 -4.90 -10.86 6.28
C PRO A 147 -3.81 -11.23 7.26
N VAL A 148 -2.96 -12.19 6.88
CA VAL A 148 -1.66 -12.36 7.55
C VAL A 148 -0.73 -11.27 7.04
N ILE A 149 -0.10 -10.52 7.93
CA ILE A 149 0.71 -9.36 7.56
C ILE A 149 2.18 -9.69 7.80
N ARG A 150 2.96 -9.67 6.72
CA ARG A 150 4.41 -9.96 6.78
C ARG A 150 5.20 -8.90 6.04
N GLN A 151 6.43 -8.71 6.49
CA GLN A 151 7.43 -7.89 5.84
C GLN A 151 8.42 -8.77 5.08
N ALA A 152 8.58 -8.52 3.78
CA ALA A 152 9.59 -9.14 2.93
C ALA A 152 10.82 -8.23 2.84
N PHE A 153 12.00 -8.75 3.12
CA PHE A 153 13.26 -7.99 3.02
C PHE A 153 14.01 -8.39 1.76
N VAL A 154 14.41 -7.39 0.97
CA VAL A 154 15.14 -7.59 -0.29
C VAL A 154 16.37 -6.70 -0.30
N ARG A 155 17.53 -7.29 -0.61
CA ARG A 155 18.77 -6.57 -0.88
C ARG A 155 18.86 -6.17 -2.34
N ARG A 156 19.39 -4.97 -2.58
CA ARG A 156 19.74 -4.46 -3.90
C ARG A 156 20.76 -5.37 -4.57
N GLY A 157 20.41 -5.87 -5.74
CA GLY A 157 21.28 -6.67 -6.60
C GLY A 157 22.37 -5.82 -7.29
N PRO A 158 23.42 -6.46 -7.81
CA PRO A 158 24.54 -5.77 -8.45
C PRO A 158 24.15 -5.03 -9.73
N GLY A 159 23.03 -5.39 -10.38
CA GLY A 159 22.52 -4.74 -11.58
C GLY A 159 21.81 -3.40 -11.35
N CYS A 160 21.75 -2.92 -10.10
CA CYS A 160 21.15 -1.63 -9.75
C CYS A 160 22.26 -0.64 -9.33
N PRO A 161 22.62 0.35 -10.19
CA PRO A 161 23.72 1.26 -9.91
C PRO A 161 23.45 2.21 -8.73
N ASP A 162 22.17 2.52 -8.47
CA ASP A 162 21.76 3.43 -7.41
C ASP A 162 20.41 3.01 -6.80
N THR A 163 20.00 3.73 -5.74
CA THR A 163 18.71 3.51 -5.08
C THR A 163 17.52 3.80 -6.00
N ALA A 164 17.63 4.71 -6.98
CA ALA A 164 16.52 4.98 -7.89
C ALA A 164 16.27 3.83 -8.87
N ALA A 165 17.33 3.20 -9.38
CA ALA A 165 17.27 1.97 -10.17
C ALA A 165 16.69 0.81 -9.35
N PHE A 166 17.06 0.75 -8.06
CA PHE A 166 16.49 -0.25 -7.16
C PHE A 166 14.98 -0.04 -6.94
N GLU A 167 14.53 1.19 -6.69
CA GLU A 167 13.08 1.49 -6.59
C GLU A 167 12.33 1.10 -7.86
N ARG A 168 12.90 1.34 -9.05
CA ARG A 168 12.30 0.89 -10.33
C ARG A 168 12.18 -0.63 -10.39
N LYS A 169 13.19 -1.37 -9.96
CA LYS A 169 13.11 -2.84 -9.89
C LYS A 169 12.07 -3.32 -8.87
N LEU A 170 11.95 -2.66 -7.72
CA LEU A 170 10.91 -2.99 -6.73
C LEU A 170 9.50 -2.74 -7.26
N PHE A 171 9.29 -1.66 -8.03
CA PHE A 171 8.05 -1.41 -8.75
C PHE A 171 7.70 -2.55 -9.72
N VAL A 172 8.67 -2.97 -10.53
CA VAL A 172 8.52 -4.06 -11.50
C VAL A 172 8.24 -5.39 -10.80
N ILE A 173 8.99 -5.73 -9.75
CA ILE A 173 8.77 -6.92 -8.93
C ILE A 173 7.36 -6.93 -8.37
N ARG A 174 6.91 -5.82 -7.78
CA ARG A 174 5.57 -5.71 -7.20
C ARG A 174 4.47 -5.96 -8.23
N LYS A 175 4.62 -5.43 -9.45
CA LYS A 175 3.66 -5.63 -10.55
C LYS A 175 3.66 -7.08 -11.02
N GLN A 176 4.84 -7.63 -11.34
CA GLN A 176 4.96 -9.01 -11.80
C GLN A 176 4.51 -10.05 -10.78
N THR A 177 4.80 -9.84 -9.48
CA THR A 177 4.30 -10.74 -8.43
C THR A 177 2.77 -10.69 -8.36
N HIS A 178 2.16 -9.52 -8.54
CA HIS A 178 0.70 -9.41 -8.59
C HIS A 178 0.11 -10.18 -9.78
N HIS A 179 0.68 -10.00 -10.99
CA HIS A 179 0.28 -10.76 -12.18
C HIS A 179 0.43 -12.26 -11.97
N ALA A 180 1.59 -12.71 -11.49
CA ALA A 180 1.87 -14.13 -11.27
C ALA A 180 0.88 -14.80 -10.29
N ILE A 181 0.37 -14.06 -9.31
CA ILE A 181 -0.58 -14.58 -8.33
C ILE A 181 -2.01 -14.53 -8.87
N TRP A 182 -2.40 -13.45 -9.54
CA TRP A 182 -3.78 -13.25 -10.00
C TRP A 182 -4.11 -14.08 -11.26
N ASP A 183 -3.15 -14.22 -12.18
CA ASP A 183 -3.35 -14.96 -13.44
C ASP A 183 -3.47 -16.47 -13.25
N ARG A 184 -2.95 -17.01 -12.15
CA ARG A 184 -2.93 -18.46 -11.87
C ARG A 184 -4.20 -18.97 -11.18
N GLU A 185 -5.25 -18.16 -11.06
CA GLU A 185 -6.45 -18.43 -10.25
C GLU A 185 -6.12 -18.92 -8.82
N LEU A 186 -4.94 -18.56 -8.29
CA LEU A 186 -4.45 -19.07 -7.01
C LEU A 186 -5.32 -18.63 -5.83
N LEU A 187 -6.13 -17.59 -6.04
CA LEU A 187 -6.93 -16.94 -5.01
C LEU A 187 -8.41 -17.00 -5.37
N SER A 188 -9.08 -18.06 -4.93
CA SER A 188 -10.54 -18.19 -5.10
C SER A 188 -11.36 -17.29 -4.17
N ARG A 189 -10.76 -16.42 -3.33
CA ARG A 189 -11.43 -15.40 -2.47
C ARG A 189 -10.53 -14.69 -1.43
N GLN A 190 -9.25 -15.03 -1.28
CA GLN A 190 -8.40 -14.47 -0.21
C GLN A 190 -7.44 -13.40 -0.76
N PRO A 191 -7.33 -12.20 -0.14
CA PRO A 191 -6.57 -11.11 -0.74
C PRO A 191 -5.06 -11.27 -0.54
N PHE A 192 -4.32 -11.31 -1.65
CA PHE A 192 -2.90 -10.96 -1.70
C PHE A 192 -2.76 -9.49 -2.08
N TYR A 193 -2.00 -8.70 -1.32
CA TYR A 193 -1.75 -7.29 -1.66
C TYR A 193 -0.45 -6.78 -1.06
N ILE A 194 0.38 -6.12 -1.87
CA ILE A 194 1.63 -5.49 -1.43
C ILE A 194 1.34 -4.01 -1.14
N ALA A 195 1.18 -3.62 0.12
CA ALA A 195 0.83 -2.26 0.53
C ALA A 195 1.90 -1.23 0.16
N SER A 196 3.16 -1.54 0.44
CA SER A 196 4.34 -0.78 0.01
C SER A 196 5.46 -1.74 -0.31
N PHE A 197 6.36 -1.38 -1.22
CA PHE A 197 7.60 -2.12 -1.46
C PHE A 197 8.70 -1.14 -1.87
N SER A 198 9.50 -0.71 -0.90
CA SER A 198 10.42 0.40 -1.09
C SER A 198 11.61 0.33 -0.12
N SER A 199 12.72 0.93 -0.53
CA SER A 199 13.90 1.26 0.29
C SER A 199 13.78 2.62 0.99
N ARG A 200 12.69 3.36 0.75
CA ARG A 200 12.49 4.73 1.23
C ARG A 200 11.29 4.88 2.15
N THR A 201 10.20 4.17 1.87
CA THR A 201 8.94 4.33 2.59
C THR A 201 8.35 3.00 3.04
N LEU A 202 7.51 3.05 4.08
CA LEU A 202 6.80 1.91 4.62
C LEU A 202 5.38 2.34 5.02
N VAL A 203 4.39 1.52 4.66
CA VAL A 203 2.97 1.82 4.92
C VAL A 203 2.40 0.82 5.90
N TYR A 204 1.82 1.31 7.00
CA TYR A 204 0.99 0.55 7.91
C TYR A 204 -0.47 0.96 7.71
N LYS A 205 -1.32 0.04 7.27
CA LYS A 205 -2.74 0.36 6.99
C LYS A 205 -3.63 -0.85 7.13
N GLY A 206 -4.93 -0.63 7.28
CA GLY A 206 -5.89 -1.72 7.28
C GLY A 206 -7.32 -1.22 7.37
N MET A 207 -8.26 -2.17 7.37
CA MET A 207 -9.69 -1.91 7.59
C MET A 207 -9.95 -1.72 9.09
N ILE A 208 -9.38 -0.63 9.63
CA ILE A 208 -9.25 -0.36 11.06
C ILE A 208 -9.79 1.05 11.31
N LEU A 209 -10.43 1.26 12.45
CA LEU A 209 -10.79 2.60 12.91
C LEU A 209 -9.52 3.43 13.16
N ALA A 210 -9.50 4.68 12.71
CA ALA A 210 -8.31 5.53 12.75
C ALA A 210 -7.63 5.60 14.13
N ARG A 211 -8.41 5.78 15.21
CA ARG A 211 -7.90 5.78 16.60
C ARG A 211 -7.23 4.46 17.04
N ASN A 212 -7.56 3.35 16.40
CA ASN A 212 -7.07 2.01 16.77
C ASN A 212 -5.83 1.59 15.96
N LEU A 213 -5.33 2.40 15.01
CA LEU A 213 -4.21 2.00 14.16
C LEU A 213 -2.96 1.64 14.98
N GLY A 214 -2.62 2.46 15.99
CA GLY A 214 -1.48 2.19 16.88
C GLY A 214 -1.74 1.06 17.89
N VAL A 215 -3.00 0.69 18.14
CA VAL A 215 -3.34 -0.49 18.94
C VAL A 215 -3.09 -1.74 18.10
N TYR A 216 -3.65 -1.77 16.89
CA TYR A 216 -3.54 -2.90 15.99
C TYR A 216 -2.10 -3.19 15.56
N TYR A 217 -1.27 -2.17 15.35
CA TYR A 217 0.15 -2.32 15.04
C TYR A 217 1.04 -1.86 16.19
N PRO A 218 1.47 -2.76 17.09
CA PRO A 218 2.38 -2.44 18.20
C PRO A 218 3.68 -1.76 17.76
N ASP A 219 4.21 -2.08 16.57
CA ASP A 219 5.39 -1.42 15.96
C ASP A 219 5.26 0.12 16.02
N LEU A 220 4.06 0.67 15.75
CA LEU A 220 3.81 2.11 15.70
C LEU A 220 3.89 2.79 17.07
N ARG A 221 3.95 2.02 18.16
CA ARG A 221 4.11 2.50 19.55
C ARG A 221 5.51 2.26 20.10
N ASP A 222 6.37 1.59 19.35
CA ASP A 222 7.76 1.38 19.73
C ASP A 222 8.57 2.67 19.52
N GLY A 223 9.19 3.18 20.59
CA GLY A 223 9.98 4.41 20.55
C GLY A 223 11.23 4.34 19.65
N ARG A 224 11.67 3.13 19.28
CA ARG A 224 12.77 2.90 18.31
C ARG A 224 12.32 3.13 16.86
N LEU A 225 11.01 3.10 16.59
CA LEU A 225 10.46 3.38 15.27
C LEU A 225 10.57 4.88 15.01
N GLU A 226 11.40 5.30 14.06
CA GLU A 226 11.68 6.71 13.80
C GLU A 226 11.38 7.11 12.36
N SER A 227 10.82 8.30 12.19
CA SER A 227 10.55 8.90 10.88
C SER A 227 10.62 10.41 10.95
N ALA A 228 11.03 11.06 9.86
CA ALA A 228 10.89 12.51 9.72
C ALA A 228 9.57 12.91 9.03
N LEU A 229 8.81 11.93 8.52
CA LEU A 229 7.53 12.11 7.84
C LEU A 229 6.51 11.10 8.37
N ALA A 230 5.32 11.58 8.69
CA ALA A 230 4.15 10.74 8.92
C ALA A 230 2.97 11.30 8.12
N LEU A 231 2.55 10.59 7.07
CA LEU A 231 1.37 10.92 6.28
C LEU A 231 0.25 9.96 6.66
N VAL A 232 -0.89 10.47 7.09
CA VAL A 232 -2.01 9.67 7.60
C VAL A 232 -3.28 9.89 6.81
N HIS A 233 -4.10 8.85 6.75
CA HIS A 233 -5.39 8.90 6.09
C HIS A 233 -6.44 8.11 6.87
N GLN A 234 -7.64 8.65 6.95
CA GLN A 234 -8.86 7.96 7.36
C GLN A 234 -9.87 7.99 6.22
N ARG A 235 -10.32 6.80 5.83
CA ARG A 235 -11.23 6.58 4.73
C ARG A 235 -12.69 6.60 5.19
N PHE A 236 -13.55 7.10 4.32
CA PHE A 236 -15.00 6.95 4.33
C PHE A 236 -15.39 6.39 2.95
N SER A 237 -16.11 5.27 2.90
CA SER A 237 -16.43 4.56 1.67
C SER A 237 -17.91 4.71 1.31
N THR A 238 -18.17 5.36 0.20
CA THR A 238 -19.50 5.54 -0.41
C THR A 238 -19.70 4.58 -1.59
N ASN A 239 -18.66 4.41 -2.41
CA ASN A 239 -18.76 3.76 -3.72
C ASN A 239 -18.20 2.33 -3.81
N THR A 240 -17.49 1.82 -2.80
CA THR A 240 -16.89 0.47 -2.83
C THR A 240 -17.06 -0.27 -1.52
N PHE A 241 -17.11 -1.61 -1.59
CA PHE A 241 -17.06 -2.42 -0.38
C PHE A 241 -15.69 -2.25 0.29
N PRO A 242 -15.65 -1.95 1.60
CA PRO A 242 -14.39 -1.71 2.30
C PRO A 242 -13.54 -3.00 2.27
N SER A 243 -12.24 -2.81 2.08
CA SER A 243 -11.27 -3.91 2.15
C SER A 243 -9.94 -3.39 2.66
N TRP A 244 -9.14 -4.28 3.24
CA TRP A 244 -7.81 -3.97 3.75
C TRP A 244 -6.90 -3.32 2.70
N ALA A 245 -6.97 -3.79 1.45
CA ALA A 245 -6.16 -3.27 0.34
C ALA A 245 -6.54 -1.84 -0.07
N LEU A 246 -7.83 -1.49 0.05
CA LEU A 246 -8.38 -0.18 -0.33
C LEU A 246 -8.22 0.88 0.77
N ALA A 247 -7.77 0.51 1.97
CA ALA A 247 -7.33 1.50 2.94
C ALA A 247 -6.17 2.32 2.35
N HIS A 248 -6.09 3.58 2.75
CA HIS A 248 -4.99 4.49 2.40
C HIS A 248 -4.02 4.60 3.60
N PRO A 249 -2.79 5.11 3.42
CA PRO A 249 -2.17 5.60 2.17
C PRO A 249 -1.99 4.55 1.08
N PHE A 250 -1.91 4.99 -0.17
CA PHE A 250 -1.26 4.23 -1.22
C PHE A 250 0.26 4.55 -1.25
N ARG A 251 0.97 4.25 -2.33
CA ARG A 251 2.44 4.28 -2.34
C ARG A 251 2.96 5.71 -2.49
N TYR A 252 2.26 6.52 -3.27
CA TYR A 252 2.55 7.93 -3.51
C TYR A 252 1.38 8.85 -3.15
N LEU A 253 0.18 8.29 -2.98
CA LEU A 253 -1.06 9.07 -2.86
C LEU A 253 -1.84 8.84 -1.56
N CYS A 254 -2.24 9.94 -0.94
CA CYS A 254 -3.42 10.03 -0.07
C CYS A 254 -4.42 10.96 -0.76
N HIS A 255 -5.63 10.48 -1.02
CA HIS A 255 -6.62 11.20 -1.80
C HIS A 255 -7.92 11.30 -1.02
N ASN A 256 -8.43 12.51 -0.90
CA ASN A 256 -9.72 12.82 -0.29
C ASN A 256 -10.58 13.49 -1.33
N GLY A 257 -11.59 12.77 -1.80
CA GLY A 257 -12.45 13.16 -2.91
C GLY A 257 -12.63 12.01 -3.87
N GLU A 258 -13.25 12.32 -5.01
CA GLU A 258 -13.60 11.34 -6.03
C GLU A 258 -13.16 11.84 -7.41
N ILE A 259 -12.53 10.95 -8.20
CA ILE A 259 -12.16 11.21 -9.59
C ILE A 259 -13.31 10.83 -10.50
N ASN A 260 -14.22 11.78 -10.76
CA ASN A 260 -15.41 11.60 -11.60
C ASN A 260 -15.14 11.27 -13.08
N THR A 261 -13.89 11.40 -13.55
CA THR A 261 -13.46 11.09 -14.92
C THR A 261 -12.78 9.72 -15.06
N LEU A 262 -12.80 8.88 -14.02
CA LEU A 262 -12.04 7.63 -13.92
C LEU A 262 -12.11 6.76 -15.19
N ARG A 263 -13.31 6.47 -15.70
CA ARG A 263 -13.48 5.58 -16.87
C ARG A 263 -12.74 6.12 -18.10
N GLY A 264 -12.79 7.43 -18.32
CA GLY A 264 -12.05 8.07 -19.40
C GLY A 264 -10.54 7.95 -19.20
N ASN A 265 -10.06 8.23 -18.00
CA ASN A 265 -8.64 8.17 -17.66
C ASN A 265 -8.05 6.76 -17.82
N VAL A 266 -8.77 5.73 -17.35
CA VAL A 266 -8.36 4.32 -17.50
C VAL A 266 -8.31 3.92 -18.98
N ASN A 267 -9.31 4.29 -19.77
CA ASN A 267 -9.32 4.00 -21.20
C ASN A 267 -8.17 4.69 -21.94
N TRP A 268 -7.85 5.95 -21.60
CA TRP A 268 -6.71 6.65 -22.17
C TRP A 268 -5.37 6.03 -21.79
N MET A 269 -5.22 5.55 -20.56
CA MET A 269 -4.02 4.82 -20.15
C MET A 269 -3.85 3.52 -20.94
N ARG A 270 -4.92 2.73 -21.11
CA ARG A 270 -4.91 1.51 -21.94
C ARG A 270 -4.56 1.79 -23.40
N ALA A 271 -5.09 2.88 -23.97
CA ALA A 271 -4.79 3.27 -25.36
C ALA A 271 -3.30 3.66 -25.55
N ARG A 272 -2.65 4.18 -24.51
CA ARG A 272 -1.25 4.62 -24.54
C ARG A 272 -0.24 3.49 -24.26
N GLU A 273 -0.69 2.35 -23.74
CA GLU A 273 0.14 1.22 -23.32
C GLU A 273 1.19 0.79 -24.35
N LYS A 274 0.82 0.68 -25.63
CA LYS A 274 1.75 0.27 -26.71
C LYS A 274 2.61 1.40 -27.28
N GLY A 275 2.26 2.65 -26.97
CA GLY A 275 2.93 3.84 -27.51
C GLY A 275 3.87 4.54 -26.53
N ILE A 276 3.89 4.09 -25.27
CA ILE A 276 4.74 4.67 -24.23
C ILE A 276 6.13 4.03 -24.25
N ALA A 277 7.16 4.87 -24.10
CA ALA A 277 8.54 4.45 -23.94
C ALA A 277 9.15 5.20 -22.75
N SER A 278 10.09 4.55 -22.07
CA SER A 278 10.83 5.19 -20.98
C SER A 278 12.31 4.81 -21.09
N PRO A 279 13.23 5.78 -21.16
CA PRO A 279 14.66 5.50 -21.25
C PRO A 279 15.21 4.86 -19.96
N VAL A 280 14.54 5.04 -18.81
CA VAL A 280 15.00 4.54 -17.51
C VAL A 280 14.35 3.23 -17.08
N LEU A 281 13.14 2.92 -17.58
CA LEU A 281 12.53 1.60 -17.39
C LEU A 281 12.93 0.64 -18.51
N GLY A 282 13.15 1.12 -19.74
CA GLY A 282 13.56 0.28 -20.87
C GLY A 282 12.63 -0.91 -21.05
N GLU A 283 13.20 -2.11 -21.16
CA GLU A 283 12.48 -3.38 -21.32
C GLU A 283 11.59 -3.73 -20.11
N ASP A 284 11.87 -3.20 -18.92
CA ASP A 284 11.03 -3.46 -17.76
C ASP A 284 9.64 -2.85 -17.89
N LEU A 285 9.47 -1.85 -18.76
CA LEU A 285 8.17 -1.21 -19.00
C LEU A 285 7.14 -2.20 -19.55
N GLU A 286 7.54 -3.21 -20.33
CA GLU A 286 6.59 -4.21 -20.84
C GLU A 286 6.05 -5.10 -19.72
N LYS A 287 6.81 -5.26 -18.63
CA LYS A 287 6.48 -6.17 -17.52
C LYS A 287 5.45 -5.63 -16.55
N VAL A 288 5.08 -4.34 -16.64
CA VAL A 288 4.21 -3.68 -15.64
C VAL A 288 2.73 -3.67 -16.04
N TRP A 289 2.42 -4.12 -17.26
CA TRP A 289 1.07 -4.13 -17.82
C TRP A 289 0.29 -5.42 -17.47
N PRO A 290 -1.03 -5.34 -17.26
CA PRO A 290 -1.83 -4.11 -17.17
C PRO A 290 -1.51 -3.32 -15.90
N LEU A 291 -1.37 -2.00 -16.04
CA LEU A 291 -1.03 -1.10 -14.92
C LEU A 291 -2.17 -0.94 -13.91
N ILE A 292 -3.40 -0.84 -14.44
CA ILE A 292 -4.66 -0.62 -13.73
C ILE A 292 -5.60 -1.78 -14.07
N TYR A 293 -6.00 -2.55 -13.06
CA TYR A 293 -6.88 -3.72 -13.20
C TYR A 293 -8.35 -3.32 -13.06
N ASP A 294 -9.23 -4.16 -13.59
CA ASP A 294 -10.67 -4.00 -13.41
C ASP A 294 -11.05 -4.07 -11.93
N GLY A 295 -11.94 -3.18 -11.49
CA GLY A 295 -12.43 -3.13 -10.11
C GLY A 295 -11.53 -2.39 -9.11
N GLN A 296 -10.43 -1.76 -9.54
CA GLN A 296 -9.68 -0.84 -8.68
C GLN A 296 -10.47 0.43 -8.36
N SER A 297 -10.25 0.99 -7.17
CA SER A 297 -10.76 2.32 -6.85
C SER A 297 -10.11 3.39 -7.73
N ASP A 298 -10.77 4.54 -7.83
CA ASP A 298 -10.28 5.70 -8.54
C ASP A 298 -8.89 6.16 -8.08
N SER A 299 -8.71 6.19 -6.76
CA SER A 299 -7.50 6.61 -6.07
C SER A 299 -6.38 5.60 -6.25
N ALA A 300 -6.69 4.29 -6.24
CA ALA A 300 -5.71 3.26 -6.54
C ALA A 300 -5.25 3.33 -8.01
N SER A 301 -6.19 3.62 -8.92
CA SER A 301 -5.90 3.79 -10.34
C SER A 301 -4.98 5.00 -10.57
N PHE A 302 -5.22 6.10 -9.86
CA PHE A 302 -4.38 7.29 -9.92
C PHE A 302 -2.99 7.05 -9.31
N ASP A 303 -2.89 6.39 -8.15
CA ASP A 303 -1.60 6.03 -7.54
C ASP A 303 -0.74 5.17 -8.48
N ASN A 304 -1.34 4.21 -9.19
CA ASN A 304 -0.63 3.39 -10.18
C ASN A 304 -0.11 4.21 -11.37
N ALA A 305 -0.91 5.15 -11.88
CA ALA A 305 -0.50 6.03 -12.98
C ALA A 305 0.62 6.99 -12.54
N LEU A 306 0.49 7.58 -11.34
CA LEU A 306 1.49 8.47 -10.75
C LEU A 306 2.82 7.73 -10.52
N GLU A 307 2.77 6.52 -9.96
CA GLU A 307 3.96 5.70 -9.74
C GLU A 307 4.66 5.35 -11.05
N LEU A 308 3.93 5.04 -12.12
CA LEU A 308 4.53 4.80 -13.44
C LEU A 308 5.29 6.03 -13.94
N LEU A 309 4.74 7.24 -13.79
CA LEU A 309 5.43 8.48 -14.18
C LEU A 309 6.69 8.72 -13.36
N VAL A 310 6.61 8.57 -12.03
CA VAL A 310 7.77 8.74 -11.14
C VAL A 310 8.86 7.71 -11.45
N MET A 311 8.49 6.44 -11.62
CA MET A 311 9.43 5.39 -12.02
C MET A 311 9.94 5.57 -13.44
N GLY A 312 9.17 6.24 -14.30
CA GLY A 312 9.56 6.65 -15.66
C GLY A 312 10.54 7.82 -15.72
N GLY A 313 10.91 8.42 -14.57
CA GLY A 313 11.95 9.44 -14.46
C GLY A 313 11.45 10.85 -14.15
N TYR A 314 10.13 11.06 -14.04
CA TYR A 314 9.58 12.34 -13.64
C TYR A 314 9.78 12.59 -12.14
N SER A 315 10.04 13.84 -11.75
CA SER A 315 9.95 14.20 -10.34
C SER A 315 8.50 14.09 -9.88
N LEU A 316 8.28 13.83 -8.58
CA LEU A 316 6.92 13.72 -8.04
C LEU A 316 6.07 14.97 -8.34
N ALA A 317 6.67 16.16 -8.21
CA ALA A 317 5.98 17.42 -8.51
C ALA A 317 5.58 17.54 -9.99
N HIS A 318 6.45 17.12 -10.91
CA HIS A 318 6.13 17.13 -12.35
C HIS A 318 5.07 16.07 -12.68
N ALA A 319 5.17 14.86 -12.12
CA ALA A 319 4.20 13.80 -12.36
C ALA A 319 2.78 14.14 -11.86
N MET A 320 2.66 15.06 -10.89
CA MET A 320 1.38 15.55 -10.36
C MET A 320 0.75 16.68 -11.18
N MET A 321 1.51 17.40 -12.01
CA MET A 321 1.02 18.48 -12.88
C MET A 321 0.50 17.92 -14.21
#